data_AF-A0A3N5PQB9-F1
#
_entry.id   AF-A0A3N5PQB9-F1
#
_cell.length_a   1.000
_cell.length_b   1.000
_cell.length_c   1.000
_cell.angle_alpha   90.00
_cell.angle_beta   90.00
_cell.angle_gamma   90.00
#
_symmetry.space_group_name_H-M   'P 1'
#
loop_
_entity.id
_entity.type
_entity.pdbx_description
1 polymer ?
#
loop_
_entity_poly.entity_id
_entity_poly.type
_entity_poly.pdbx_seq_one_letter_code
_entity_poly.pdbx_strand_id
1 'polypeptide(L)' 'MHSLYVTAPAGTADLAAEELAACGVTDVKVERGGVACAGSLEQAYRACLWSRVANRVLLKLAEFPAP' A
#
# COMPACT_ATOMS: atom_id res chain seq x y z
N MET A 1 -1.07 -11.63 -8.09
CA MET A 1 -0.87 -10.56 -7.07
C MET A 1 -0.36 -9.32 -7.77
N HIS A 2 -0.86 -8.15 -7.40
CA HIS A 2 -0.48 -6.85 -7.93
C HIS A 2 0.54 -6.19 -7.01
N SER A 3 1.47 -5.40 -7.57
CA SER A 3 2.36 -4.52 -6.80
C SER A 3 1.65 -3.22 -6.47
N LEU A 4 1.60 -2.91 -5.19
CA LEU A 4 0.88 -1.76 -4.65
C LEU A 4 1.85 -0.84 -3.89
N TYR A 5 1.58 0.45 -3.92
CA TYR A 5 2.22 1.42 -3.04
C TYR A 5 1.15 2.25 -2.34
N VAL A 6 1.22 2.29 -1.02
CA VAL A 6 0.22 2.94 -0.18
C VAL A 6 0.86 4.11 0.54
N THR A 7 0.41 5.34 0.26
CA THR A 7 0.98 6.53 0.90
C THR A 7 0.39 6.73 2.28
N ALA A 8 1.18 7.26 3.21
CA ALA A 8 0.75 7.59 4.57
C ALA A 8 1.36 8.93 5.02
N PRO A 9 0.72 9.66 5.95
CA PRO A 9 1.34 10.80 6.61
C PRO A 9 2.70 10.48 7.24
N ALA A 10 3.55 11.50 7.38
CA ALA A 10 4.86 11.33 8.01
C ALA A 10 4.71 10.81 9.45
N GLY A 11 5.44 9.75 9.79
CA GLY A 11 5.39 9.12 11.12
C GLY A 11 4.25 8.13 11.33
N THR A 12 3.41 7.85 10.33
CA THR A 12 2.28 6.90 10.47
C THR A 12 2.38 5.70 9.52
N ALA A 13 3.52 5.51 8.86
CA ALA A 13 3.70 4.42 7.89
C ALA A 13 3.63 3.03 8.54
N ASP A 14 4.12 2.89 9.78
CA ASP A 14 4.01 1.63 10.54
C ASP A 14 2.56 1.27 10.86
N LEU A 15 1.74 2.26 11.25
CA LEU A 15 0.31 2.08 11.49
C LEU A 15 -0.43 1.70 10.19
N ALA A 16 -0.09 2.33 9.07
CA ALA A 16 -0.64 1.97 7.77
C ALA A 16 -0.25 0.54 7.38
N ALA A 17 0.97 0.11 7.67
CA ALA A 17 1.43 -1.25 7.42
C ALA A 17 0.63 -2.30 8.21
N GLU A 18 0.31 -2.03 9.48
CA GLU A 18 -0.55 -2.88 10.30
C GLU A 18 -1.97 -3.00 9.73
N GLU A 19 -2.60 -1.88 9.34
CA GLU A 19 -3.93 -1.89 8.74
C GLU A 19 -3.96 -2.64 7.39
N LEU A 20 -2.91 -2.47 6.58
CA LEU A 20 -2.73 -3.17 5.32
C LEU A 20 -2.59 -4.68 5.52
N ALA A 21 -1.78 -5.11 6.49
CA ALA A 21 -1.65 -6.52 6.84
C ALA A 21 -3.01 -7.10 7.30
N ALA A 22 -3.78 -6.34 8.08
CA ALA A 22 -5.14 -6.72 8.49
C ALA A 22 -6.14 -6.78 7.32
N CYS A 23 -5.92 -6.00 6.25
CA CYS A 23 -6.67 -6.09 4.99
C CYS A 23 -6.24 -7.30 4.13
N GLY A 24 -5.23 -8.04 4.55
CA GLY A 24 -4.76 -9.27 3.91
C GLY A 24 -3.77 -9.05 2.76
N VAL A 25 -3.24 -7.83 2.56
CA VAL A 25 -2.10 -7.65 1.64
C VAL A 25 -0.83 -8.26 2.23
N THR A 26 0.09 -8.67 1.35
CA THR A 26 1.35 -9.35 1.67
C THR A 26 2.55 -8.47 1.33
N ASP A 27 3.75 -8.94 1.65
CA ASP A 27 5.02 -8.25 1.34
C ASP A 27 5.07 -6.80 1.84
N VAL A 28 4.44 -6.57 3.00
CA VAL A 28 4.27 -5.24 3.60
C VAL A 28 5.63 -4.73 4.09
N LYS A 29 6.12 -3.69 3.43
CA LYS A 29 7.40 -3.05 3.74
C LYS A 29 7.22 -1.55 3.88
N VAL A 30 7.54 -1.05 5.06
CA VAL A 30 7.51 0.39 5.35
C VAL A 30 8.67 1.08 4.61
N GLU A 31 8.35 2.15 3.91
CA GLU A 31 9.30 2.99 3.19
C GLU A 31 9.06 4.47 3.50
N ARG A 32 9.99 5.34 3.08
CA ARG A 32 9.82 6.78 3.30
C ARG A 32 8.61 7.29 2.52
N GLY A 33 7.55 7.68 3.22
CA GLY A 33 6.33 8.24 2.64
C GLY A 33 5.18 7.25 2.45
N GLY A 34 5.35 5.97 2.84
CA GLY A 34 4.31 4.97 2.66
C GLY A 34 4.75 3.54 2.90
N VAL A 35 4.03 2.62 2.28
CA VAL A 35 4.18 1.18 2.43
C VAL A 35 4.13 0.53 1.05
N ALA A 36 5.19 -0.18 0.67
CA ALA A 36 5.18 -1.07 -0.47
C ALA A 36 4.55 -2.41 -0.05
N CYS A 37 3.65 -2.96 -0.86
CA CYS A 37 3.00 -4.24 -0.58
C CYS A 37 2.51 -4.93 -1.86
N ALA A 38 2.00 -6.15 -1.72
CA ALA A 38 1.41 -6.92 -2.80
C ALA A 38 0.01 -7.44 -2.41
N GLY A 39 -0.91 -7.52 -3.38
CA GLY A 39 -2.26 -8.00 -3.09
C GLY A 39 -3.15 -8.22 -4.31
N SER A 40 -4.32 -8.81 -4.09
CA SER A 40 -5.40 -8.84 -5.08
C SER A 40 -6.07 -7.46 -5.18
N LEU A 41 -6.85 -7.23 -6.24
CA LEU A 41 -7.67 -6.01 -6.31
C LEU A 41 -8.70 -5.97 -5.18
N GLU A 42 -9.25 -7.11 -4.77
CA GLU A 42 -10.17 -7.17 -3.62
C GLU A 42 -9.50 -6.66 -2.33
N GLN A 43 -8.26 -7.10 -2.06
CA GLN A 43 -7.50 -6.65 -0.90
C GLN A 43 -7.13 -5.16 -1.00
N ALA A 44 -6.77 -4.69 -2.19
CA ALA A 44 -6.53 -3.26 -2.45
C ALA A 44 -7.78 -2.41 -2.20
N TYR A 45 -8.95 -2.85 -2.68
CA TYR A 45 -10.22 -2.17 -2.42
C TYR A 45 -10.63 -2.24 -0.96
N ARG A 46 -10.35 -3.35 -0.27
CA ARG A 46 -10.54 -3.47 1.18
C ARG A 46 -9.70 -2.44 1.93
N ALA A 47 -8.43 -2.25 1.54
CA ALA A 47 -7.58 -1.20 2.08
C ALA A 47 -8.19 0.20 1.81
N CYS A 48 -8.67 0.49 0.59
CA CYS A 48 -9.35 1.76 0.29
C CYS A 48 -10.59 2.02 1.16
N LEU A 49 -11.33 0.96 1.50
CA LEU A 49 -12.58 1.08 2.25
C LEU A 49 -12.35 1.18 3.77
N TRP A 50 -11.36 0.45 4.29
CA TRP A 50 -11.22 0.22 5.74
C TRP A 50 -10.02 0.89 6.39
N SER A 51 -9.00 1.27 5.61
CA SER A 51 -7.84 1.97 6.14
C SER A 51 -8.23 3.35 6.67
N ARG A 52 -7.76 3.69 7.87
CA ARG A 52 -7.93 5.02 8.49
C ARG A 52 -6.66 5.85 8.41
N VAL A 53 -5.53 5.23 8.05
CA VAL A 53 -4.21 5.89 8.03
C VAL A 53 -3.69 6.13 6.61
N ALA A 54 -3.96 5.21 5.67
CA ALA A 54 -3.56 5.37 4.28
C ALA A 54 -4.24 6.57 3.60
N ASN A 55 -3.45 7.35 2.85
CA ASN A 55 -3.94 8.45 2.04
C ASN A 55 -4.39 7.99 0.65
N ARG A 56 -3.59 7.13 0.00
CA ARG A 56 -3.86 6.62 -1.36
C ARG A 56 -3.32 5.21 -1.51
N VAL A 57 -4.09 4.34 -2.17
CA VAL A 57 -3.67 3.01 -2.60
C VAL A 57 -3.38 3.06 -4.10
N LEU A 58 -2.12 2.90 -4.50
CA LEU A 58 -1.68 3.03 -5.88
C LEU A 58 -1.31 1.66 -6.45
N LEU A 59 -1.84 1.34 -7.63
CA LEU A 59 -1.47 0.16 -8.39
C LEU A 59 -0.34 0.50 -9.36
N LYS A 60 0.77 -0.24 -9.31
CA LYS A 60 1.86 -0.08 -10.28
C LYS A 60 1.45 -0.69 -11.62
N LEU A 61 1.31 0.16 -12.64
CA LEU A 61 0.92 -0.27 -14.00
C LEU A 61 2.13 -0.70 -14.83
N ALA A 62 3.22 0.08 -14.78
CA ALA A 62 4.44 -0.19 -15.51
C ALA A 62 5.63 0.52 -14.84
N GLU A 63 6.83 0.01 -15.08
CA GLU A 63 8.10 0.68 -14.84
C GLU A 63 8.98 0.43 -16.07
N PHE A 64 9.60 1.49 -16.59
CA PHE A 64 10.41 1.41 -17.78
C PHE A 64 11.51 2.48 -17.73
N PRO A 65 12.68 2.23 -18.37
CA PRO A 65 13.71 3.25 -18.52
C PRO A 65 13.19 4.46 -19.33
N ALA A 66 13.47 5.67 -18.86
CA ALA A 66 13.18 6.91 -19.56
C ALA A 66 14.50 7.69 -19.77
N PRO A 67 15.03 7.76 -21.00
CA PRO A 67 16.27 8.47 -21.31
C PRO A 67 16.10 10.00 -21.32
#